data_AF-A0A2V4C347-F1
#
_entry.id   AF-A0A2V4C347-F1
#
_cell.length_a   1.000
_cell.length_b   1.000
_cell.length_c   1.000
_cell.angle_alpha   90.00
_cell.angle_beta   90.00
_cell.angle_gamma   90.00
#
_symmetry.space_group_name_H-M   'P 1'
#
loop_
_entity.id
_entity.type
_entity.pdbx_description
1 polymer ?
#
loop_
_entity_poly.entity_id
_entity_poly.type
_entity_poly.pdbx_seq_one_letter_code
_entity_poly.pdbx_strand_id
1 'polypeptide(L)'
;MKIWFRFAVIILLFIAVSCNSKADKKEENSKEAKVVIPELRLTIDSLAIAGFYETYPKLKNFQNEVFSLYSKKQSTQLWLDNKGVVEFGNTLYDKYKGLENEGLKANFPYKEISSIFENNSVNKLSKVNTDLMITNLYFYYAEKVYRGFDEKTSISLEWLLPRKKLNYQVLTDSLFEKSTISDDKKSKMFSQYYKLRDALHQYRDIEKMGGWKTIEAGEDYKNLKLGDSSVIISQIRERLFITGDIKEDNKSVVCDTILMKAIKNYELRHGYVPKNTILLEHINDLNIPVSDRIKTIIANMERCRWIDPELEKGKKYIEVNIPEFKLYIIEDGKIAFTSPVVVGRAMTKTVIFSGMMNNIVFSPYWNVPPSIIKSEIKPGMAKDKNYLAKKNLEWNNGAVRQLPGKNNSLGLVKFLFPNSNNIYLHDTPAKSLFERESRAFSHGCVRVAKPRELAIELLKVDPKWTPERIDKAMHAGKESWYTLKKKVPVYIGYFTAWVDRDGQLNFYKDIYQRDESLIKLLTEE
;
A
#
# COMPACT_ATOMS: atom_id res chain seq x y z
N MET A 1 -47.58 -47.14 33.74
CA MET A 1 -47.14 -47.84 34.97
C MET A 1 -46.09 -46.95 35.64
N LYS A 2 -46.36 -46.27 36.77
CA LYS A 2 -46.26 -46.74 38.19
C LYS A 2 -44.83 -47.24 38.48
N ILE A 3 -43.97 -46.65 39.34
CA ILE A 3 -43.96 -46.48 40.82
C ILE A 3 -42.62 -45.74 41.18
N TRP A 4 -42.50 -44.63 41.93
CA TRP A 4 -42.53 -44.36 43.40
C TRP A 4 -41.44 -44.99 44.30
N PHE A 5 -40.75 -44.14 45.11
CA PHE A 5 -40.24 -44.26 46.52
C PHE A 5 -39.00 -43.31 46.69
N ARG A 6 -38.93 -42.24 47.51
CA ARG A 6 -39.14 -41.92 48.95
C ARG A 6 -38.09 -42.49 49.94
N PHE A 7 -37.33 -41.58 50.59
CA PHE A 7 -36.81 -41.61 51.99
C PHE A 7 -36.57 -40.13 52.43
N ALA A 8 -37.39 -39.53 53.32
CA ALA A 8 -37.28 -39.43 54.80
C ALA A 8 -36.03 -38.62 55.28
N VAL A 9 -36.11 -37.31 55.57
CA VAL A 9 -36.47 -36.61 56.85
C VAL A 9 -35.55 -36.91 58.03
N ILE A 10 -34.74 -35.92 58.46
CA ILE A 10 -34.47 -35.61 59.88
C ILE A 10 -34.43 -34.08 60.06
N ILE A 11 -35.19 -33.64 61.06
CA ILE A 11 -35.44 -32.28 61.55
C ILE A 11 -34.43 -31.96 62.66
N LEU A 12 -34.01 -30.70 62.79
CA LEU A 12 -33.69 -30.12 64.11
C LEU A 12 -33.96 -28.61 64.14
N LEU A 13 -34.95 -28.27 64.97
CA LEU A 13 -35.38 -26.93 65.39
C LEU A 13 -34.32 -26.24 66.25
N PHE A 14 -34.30 -24.90 66.24
CA PHE A 14 -34.44 -24.12 67.48
C PHE A 14 -35.17 -22.77 67.24
N ILE A 15 -36.34 -22.71 67.87
CA ILE A 15 -37.22 -21.59 68.28
C ILE A 15 -36.50 -20.84 69.43
N ALA A 16 -36.70 -19.57 69.82
CA ALA A 16 -37.36 -18.34 69.37
C ALA A 16 -37.02 -17.25 70.43
N VAL A 17 -37.67 -16.09 70.27
CA VAL A 17 -38.26 -15.18 71.31
C VAL A 17 -37.60 -13.79 71.30
N SER A 18 -38.27 -12.63 71.34
CA SER A 18 -39.67 -12.13 71.27
C SER A 18 -39.56 -10.62 71.59
N CYS A 19 -40.01 -9.69 70.73
CA CYS A 19 -41.25 -8.88 70.82
C CYS A 19 -41.11 -7.42 71.26
N ASN A 20 -42.01 -6.62 70.66
CA ASN A 20 -42.51 -5.27 70.97
C ASN A 20 -41.61 -4.06 70.62
N SER A 21 -42.11 -2.94 70.06
CA SER A 21 -43.49 -2.43 69.92
C SER A 21 -43.57 -1.30 68.87
N LYS A 22 -44.74 -1.18 68.21
CA LYS A 22 -45.45 0.04 67.73
C LYS A 22 -44.65 1.22 67.14
N ALA A 23 -44.96 1.58 65.90
CA ALA A 23 -45.78 2.75 65.53
C ALA A 23 -45.55 3.15 64.06
N ASP A 24 -46.64 3.38 63.33
CA ASP A 24 -46.64 4.06 62.03
C ASP A 24 -46.00 5.44 62.13
N LYS A 25 -45.03 5.73 61.26
CA LYS A 25 -44.76 7.08 60.73
C LYS A 25 -43.96 6.98 59.43
N LYS A 26 -44.49 7.64 58.40
CA LYS A 26 -43.87 7.87 57.09
C LYS A 26 -42.44 8.38 57.26
N GLU A 27 -41.46 7.67 56.70
CA GLU A 27 -40.16 8.23 56.37
C GLU A 27 -40.07 8.44 54.85
N GLU A 28 -39.73 9.68 54.51
CA GLU A 28 -39.49 10.18 53.17
C GLU A 28 -38.36 9.40 52.50
N ASN A 29 -38.69 8.65 51.44
CA ASN A 29 -37.69 8.32 50.43
C ASN A 29 -37.40 9.61 49.66
N SER A 30 -36.31 10.29 50.02
CA SER A 30 -35.68 11.32 49.21
C SER A 30 -35.34 10.72 47.85
N LYS A 31 -36.21 10.97 46.87
CA LYS A 31 -35.84 10.83 45.46
C LYS A 31 -34.73 11.86 45.24
N GLU A 32 -33.48 11.43 45.21
CA GLU A 32 -32.45 12.18 44.51
C GLU A 32 -32.95 12.35 43.08
N ALA A 33 -33.48 13.54 42.79
CA ALA A 33 -33.77 13.94 41.44
C ALA A 33 -32.44 13.88 40.69
N LYS A 34 -32.28 12.89 39.80
CA LYS A 34 -31.27 12.96 38.75
C LYS A 34 -31.50 14.31 38.07
N VAL A 35 -30.65 15.28 38.36
CA VAL A 35 -30.66 16.58 37.70
C VAL A 35 -30.49 16.27 36.22
N VAL A 36 -31.58 16.35 35.47
CA VAL A 36 -31.53 16.25 34.02
C VAL A 36 -30.88 17.55 33.58
N ILE A 37 -29.56 17.52 33.45
CA ILE A 37 -28.80 18.66 32.94
C ILE A 37 -29.34 18.93 31.54
N PRO A 38 -29.89 20.13 31.26
CA PRO A 38 -30.43 20.46 29.94
C PRO A 38 -29.36 20.17 28.89
N GLU A 39 -29.68 19.38 27.88
CA GLU A 39 -28.76 19.06 26.79
C GLU A 39 -28.26 20.36 26.16
N LEU A 40 -26.94 20.47 25.96
CA LEU A 40 -26.34 21.61 25.27
C LEU A 40 -27.06 21.79 23.94
N ARG A 41 -27.44 23.02 23.59
CA ARG A 41 -28.07 23.35 22.31
C ARG A 41 -27.37 24.57 21.74
N LEU A 42 -26.33 24.32 20.93
CA LEU A 42 -25.66 25.35 20.16
C LEU A 42 -26.16 25.26 18.72
N THR A 43 -26.57 26.39 18.17
CA THR A 43 -26.89 26.51 16.75
C THR A 43 -25.64 26.97 16.01
N ILE A 44 -25.19 26.18 15.04
CA ILE A 44 -24.03 26.47 14.18
C ILE A 44 -24.55 26.61 12.76
N ASP A 45 -24.97 27.82 12.42
CA ASP A 45 -25.56 28.15 11.13
C ASP A 45 -24.50 28.58 10.09
N SER A 46 -24.97 28.92 8.89
CA SER A 46 -24.10 29.35 7.79
C SER A 46 -23.29 30.61 8.10
N LEU A 47 -23.83 31.53 8.93
CA LEU A 47 -23.17 32.78 9.29
C LEU A 47 -22.04 32.53 10.28
N ALA A 48 -22.29 31.69 11.30
CA ALA A 48 -21.26 31.25 12.23
C ALA A 48 -20.10 30.54 11.50
N ILE A 49 -20.42 29.66 10.56
CA ILE A 49 -19.42 28.97 9.73
C ILE A 49 -18.62 29.98 8.88
N ALA A 50 -19.29 30.94 8.23
CA ALA A 50 -18.60 31.96 7.44
C ALA A 50 -17.66 32.82 8.30
N GLY A 51 -18.11 33.30 9.46
CA GLY A 51 -17.30 34.09 10.38
C GLY A 51 -16.10 33.32 10.96
N PHE A 52 -16.24 32.01 11.17
CA PHE A 52 -15.11 31.16 11.56
C PHE A 52 -14.00 31.19 10.49
N TYR A 53 -14.33 31.06 9.21
CA TYR A 53 -13.32 31.05 8.13
C TYR A 53 -12.74 32.42 7.81
N GLU A 54 -13.41 33.50 8.18
CA GLU A 54 -12.80 34.84 8.19
C GLU A 54 -11.69 34.94 9.25
N THR A 55 -11.92 34.33 10.42
CA THR A 55 -10.93 34.28 11.52
C THR A 55 -9.81 33.28 11.25
N TYR A 56 -10.13 32.15 10.63
CA TYR A 56 -9.22 31.02 10.37
C TYR A 56 -9.06 30.73 8.86
N PRO A 57 -8.53 31.68 8.07
CA PRO A 57 -8.49 31.58 6.60
C PRO A 57 -7.65 30.40 6.06
N LYS A 58 -6.68 29.88 6.83
CA LYS A 58 -5.87 28.73 6.41
C LYS A 58 -6.67 27.41 6.35
N LEU A 59 -7.84 27.36 6.98
CA LEU A 59 -8.73 26.19 6.96
C LEU A 59 -9.82 26.28 5.88
N LYS A 60 -9.86 27.36 5.10
CA LYS A 60 -10.94 27.66 4.14
C LYS A 60 -11.19 26.55 3.11
N ASN A 61 -10.19 25.72 2.82
CA ASN A 61 -10.33 24.56 1.94
C ASN A 61 -11.37 23.53 2.44
N PHE A 62 -11.71 23.52 3.73
CA PHE A 62 -12.71 22.62 4.31
C PHE A 62 -14.11 23.26 4.46
N GLN A 63 -14.28 24.53 4.09
CA GLN A 63 -15.50 25.29 4.38
C GLN A 63 -16.75 24.65 3.80
N ASN A 64 -16.68 24.14 2.57
CA ASN A 64 -17.81 23.52 1.90
C ASN A 64 -18.21 22.19 2.57
N GLU A 65 -17.22 21.39 2.95
CA GLU A 65 -17.40 20.13 3.66
C GLU A 65 -18.00 20.34 5.05
N VAL A 66 -17.51 21.34 5.79
CA VAL A 66 -18.05 21.72 7.11
C VAL A 66 -19.48 22.23 6.98
N PHE A 67 -19.75 23.13 6.03
CA PHE A 67 -21.11 23.62 5.77
C PHE A 67 -22.08 22.48 5.46
N SER A 68 -21.68 21.56 4.58
CA SER A 68 -22.50 20.41 4.20
C SER A 68 -22.76 19.46 5.38
N LEU A 69 -21.75 19.24 6.24
CA LEU A 69 -21.87 18.40 7.44
C LEU A 69 -22.88 18.98 8.44
N TYR A 70 -22.75 20.26 8.80
CA TYR A 70 -23.67 20.90 9.75
C TYR A 70 -25.08 21.06 9.17
N SER A 71 -25.21 21.37 7.88
CA SER A 71 -26.52 21.40 7.21
C SER A 71 -27.25 20.04 7.32
N LYS A 72 -26.53 18.93 7.16
CA LYS A 72 -27.08 17.57 7.32
C LYS A 72 -27.47 17.25 8.76
N LYS A 73 -26.74 17.78 9.74
CA LYS A 73 -26.98 17.59 11.18
C LYS A 73 -27.87 18.69 11.79
N GLN A 74 -28.66 19.37 10.96
CA GLN A 74 -29.62 20.41 11.38
C GLN A 74 -28.99 21.55 12.18
N SER A 75 -27.74 21.91 11.86
CA SER A 75 -26.99 23.00 12.50
C SER A 75 -26.80 22.82 14.01
N THR A 76 -26.79 21.58 14.50
CA THR A 76 -26.52 21.25 15.91
C THR A 76 -25.04 20.95 16.15
N GLN A 77 -24.57 21.13 17.39
CA GLN A 77 -23.16 20.85 17.72
C GLN A 77 -22.81 19.37 17.63
N LEU A 78 -21.54 19.08 17.32
CA LEU A 78 -21.06 17.72 17.05
C LEU A 78 -20.06 17.20 18.07
N TRP A 79 -19.19 18.07 18.59
CA TRP A 79 -18.02 17.71 19.38
C TRP A 79 -18.12 18.15 20.84
N LEU A 80 -19.18 18.89 21.19
CA LEU A 80 -19.39 19.42 22.54
C LEU A 80 -20.70 18.91 23.15
N ASP A 81 -20.62 18.56 24.43
CA ASP A 81 -21.77 18.31 25.30
C ASP A 81 -21.70 19.16 26.58
N ASN A 82 -22.55 18.87 27.55
CA ASN A 82 -22.58 19.57 28.83
C ASN A 82 -21.31 19.39 29.69
N LYS A 83 -20.53 18.34 29.42
CA LYS A 83 -19.28 17.99 30.12
C LYS A 83 -18.04 18.52 29.39
N GLY A 84 -18.19 19.05 28.18
CA GLY A 84 -17.10 19.61 27.38
C GLY A 84 -16.94 18.86 26.07
N VAL A 85 -15.70 18.57 25.69
CA VAL A 85 -15.42 17.82 24.45
C VAL A 85 -15.78 16.35 24.64
N VAL A 86 -16.56 15.80 23.72
CA VAL A 86 -16.93 14.38 23.74
C VAL A 86 -15.70 13.47 23.59
N GLU A 87 -15.75 12.25 24.13
CA GLU A 87 -14.66 11.26 24.09
C GLU A 87 -14.06 11.09 22.69
N PHE A 88 -14.93 11.13 21.68
CA PHE A 88 -14.55 11.02 20.29
C PHE A 88 -13.63 12.15 19.81
N GLY A 89 -13.88 13.39 20.26
CA GLY A 89 -13.00 14.52 19.97
C GLY A 89 -11.61 14.33 20.57
N ASN A 90 -11.54 13.81 21.79
CA ASN A 90 -10.27 13.49 22.45
C ASN A 90 -9.50 12.41 21.68
N THR A 91 -10.19 11.34 21.25
CA THR A 91 -9.61 10.27 20.43
C THR A 91 -9.04 10.80 19.11
N LEU A 92 -9.77 11.70 18.43
CA LEU A 92 -9.30 12.33 17.20
C LEU A 92 -8.03 13.15 17.45
N TYR A 93 -8.00 13.94 18.53
CA TYR A 93 -6.83 14.73 18.89
C TYR A 93 -5.61 13.86 19.23
N ASP A 94 -5.81 12.73 19.92
CA ASP A 94 -4.74 11.76 20.16
C ASP A 94 -4.22 11.12 18.87
N LYS A 95 -5.11 10.75 17.93
CA LYS A 95 -4.70 10.29 16.60
C LYS A 95 -3.95 11.36 15.81
N TYR A 96 -4.34 12.63 15.94
CA TYR A 96 -3.64 13.75 15.33
C TYR A 96 -2.23 13.94 15.92
N LYS A 97 -2.09 13.94 17.25
CA LYS A 97 -0.79 14.02 17.91
C LYS A 97 0.13 12.87 17.52
N GLY A 98 -0.45 11.70 17.27
CA GLY A 98 0.24 10.50 16.82
C GLY A 98 0.38 10.35 15.30
N LEU A 99 0.25 11.42 14.51
CA LEU A 99 0.33 11.35 13.04
C LEU A 99 1.67 10.83 12.53
N GLU A 100 2.73 10.94 13.33
CA GLU A 100 3.98 10.29 13.02
C GLU A 100 3.76 8.81 12.80
N ASN A 101 2.90 8.13 13.57
CA ASN A 101 2.61 6.70 13.43
C ASN A 101 1.98 6.33 12.08
N GLU A 102 1.46 7.32 11.36
CA GLU A 102 0.96 7.21 9.99
C GLU A 102 1.99 7.71 8.94
N GLY A 103 3.21 8.01 9.36
CA GLY A 103 4.29 8.54 8.50
C GLY A 103 4.14 10.02 8.16
N LEU A 104 3.34 10.78 8.92
CA LEU A 104 2.99 12.18 8.64
C LEU A 104 3.40 13.09 9.80
N LYS A 105 3.41 14.40 9.57
CA LYS A 105 3.64 15.38 10.64
C LYS A 105 2.32 15.98 11.13
N ALA A 106 2.22 16.19 12.44
CA ALA A 106 1.14 16.94 13.05
C ALA A 106 1.37 18.45 12.91
N ASN A 107 0.99 19.03 11.77
CA ASN A 107 1.23 20.45 11.43
C ASN A 107 -0.08 21.25 11.26
N PHE A 108 -1.07 21.01 12.13
CA PHE A 108 -2.35 21.73 12.05
C PHE A 108 -2.13 23.25 12.11
N PRO A 109 -2.75 24.07 11.23
CA PRO A 109 -2.32 25.46 11.00
C PRO A 109 -2.48 26.43 12.17
N TYR A 110 -3.22 26.05 13.22
CA TYR A 110 -3.62 26.89 14.34
C TYR A 110 -3.35 26.18 15.66
N LYS A 111 -2.58 26.82 16.56
CA LYS A 111 -2.15 26.24 17.84
C LYS A 111 -3.28 26.13 18.85
N GLU A 112 -4.36 26.89 18.63
CA GLU A 112 -5.57 26.88 19.43
C GLU A 112 -6.18 25.48 19.54
N ILE A 113 -5.95 24.59 18.58
CA ILE A 113 -6.39 23.20 18.65
C ILE A 113 -5.87 22.50 19.92
N SER A 114 -4.61 22.71 20.29
CA SER A 114 -4.04 22.12 21.51
C SER A 114 -4.76 22.63 22.76
N SER A 115 -5.14 23.91 22.75
CA SER A 115 -5.78 24.53 23.92
C SER A 115 -7.17 23.99 24.25
N ILE A 116 -7.81 23.31 23.30
CA ILE A 116 -9.11 22.67 23.49
C ILE A 116 -9.00 21.38 24.32
N PHE A 117 -7.87 20.67 24.23
CA PHE A 117 -7.69 19.32 24.77
C PHE A 117 -6.69 19.26 25.93
N GLU A 118 -5.76 20.21 26.03
CA GLU A 118 -4.72 20.20 27.05
C GLU A 118 -5.20 20.87 28.35
N ASN A 119 -5.28 20.10 29.44
CA ASN A 119 -5.76 20.55 30.76
C ASN A 119 -4.99 21.75 31.35
N ASN A 120 -3.75 21.99 30.92
CA ASN A 120 -2.89 23.07 31.43
C ASN A 120 -3.08 24.39 30.67
N SER A 121 -4.08 24.47 29.78
CA SER A 121 -4.30 25.62 28.91
C SER A 121 -5.73 26.12 29.00
N VAL A 122 -5.90 27.45 28.91
CA VAL A 122 -7.22 28.07 28.89
C VAL A 122 -7.70 28.13 27.44
N ASN A 123 -8.72 27.35 27.09
CA ASN A 123 -9.41 27.49 25.81
C ASN A 123 -10.11 28.85 25.74
N LYS A 124 -9.63 29.73 24.86
CA LYS A 124 -10.20 31.08 24.65
C LYS A 124 -11.27 31.13 23.58
N LEU A 125 -11.53 30.02 22.88
CA LEU A 125 -12.52 29.96 21.82
C LEU A 125 -13.93 29.96 22.39
N SER A 126 -14.87 30.57 21.67
CA SER A 126 -16.29 30.36 21.93
C SER A 126 -16.64 28.87 21.77
N LYS A 127 -17.75 28.42 22.35
CA LYS A 127 -18.20 27.03 22.18
C LYS A 127 -18.42 26.69 20.70
N VAL A 128 -18.98 27.63 19.92
CA VAL A 128 -19.17 27.47 18.47
C VAL A 128 -17.84 27.33 17.75
N ASN A 129 -16.85 28.20 18.02
CA ASN A 129 -15.55 28.11 17.37
C ASN A 129 -14.75 26.87 17.82
N THR A 130 -14.95 26.41 19.06
CA THR A 130 -14.37 25.15 19.54
C THR A 130 -14.90 23.98 18.71
N ASP A 131 -16.22 23.89 18.53
CA ASP A 131 -16.87 22.83 17.74
C ASP A 131 -16.43 22.84 16.27
N LEU A 132 -16.38 24.04 15.67
CA LEU A 132 -15.87 24.22 14.30
C LEU A 132 -14.38 23.89 14.17
N MET A 133 -13.56 24.22 15.18
CA MET A 133 -12.13 23.91 15.17
C MET A 133 -11.89 22.39 15.20
N ILE A 134 -12.61 21.65 16.05
CA ILE A 134 -12.52 20.18 16.10
C ILE A 134 -13.04 19.56 14.78
N THR A 135 -14.10 20.13 14.18
CA THR A 135 -14.58 19.69 12.86
C THR A 135 -13.52 19.86 11.78
N ASN A 136 -12.78 20.97 11.79
CA ASN A 136 -11.69 21.19 10.84
C ASN A 136 -10.49 20.26 11.12
N LEU A 137 -10.19 19.94 12.38
CA LEU A 137 -9.22 18.91 12.73
C LEU A 137 -9.61 17.56 12.13
N TYR A 138 -10.90 17.21 12.17
CA TYR A 138 -11.40 15.97 11.57
C TYR A 138 -11.15 15.92 10.06
N PHE A 139 -11.53 16.96 9.33
CA PHE A 139 -11.31 17.01 7.87
C PHE A 139 -9.82 17.04 7.51
N TYR A 140 -9.02 17.79 8.27
CA TYR A 140 -7.57 17.81 8.11
C TYR A 140 -6.97 16.41 8.32
N TYR A 141 -7.33 15.71 9.39
CA TYR A 141 -6.84 14.35 9.65
C TYR A 141 -7.27 13.40 8.53
N ALA A 142 -8.53 13.47 8.12
CA ALA A 142 -9.07 12.60 7.08
C ALA A 142 -8.40 12.83 5.72
N GLU A 143 -8.13 14.10 5.36
CA GLU A 143 -7.38 14.45 4.17
C GLU A 143 -5.95 13.92 4.24
N LYS A 144 -5.22 14.21 5.32
CA LYS A 144 -3.82 13.79 5.45
C LYS A 144 -3.66 12.27 5.48
N VAL A 145 -4.45 11.56 6.28
CA VAL A 145 -4.26 10.12 6.50
C VAL A 145 -4.87 9.28 5.39
N TYR A 146 -6.09 9.58 4.93
CA TYR A 146 -6.79 8.70 3.99
C TYR A 146 -6.65 9.15 2.53
N ARG A 147 -6.51 10.46 2.27
CA ARG A 147 -6.30 10.96 0.91
C ARG A 147 -4.83 10.89 0.53
N GLY A 148 -3.95 11.34 1.43
CA GLY A 148 -2.58 11.73 1.07
C GLY A 148 -2.57 13.00 0.21
N PHE A 149 -1.48 13.23 -0.53
CA PHE A 149 -1.37 14.36 -1.47
C PHE A 149 -2.52 14.41 -2.47
N ASP A 150 -2.86 15.61 -2.97
CA ASP A 150 -3.94 15.78 -3.93
C ASP A 150 -3.66 15.12 -5.29
N GLU A 151 -4.70 15.02 -6.13
CA GLU A 151 -4.62 14.30 -7.41
C GLU A 151 -3.61 14.94 -8.38
N LYS A 152 -3.53 16.27 -8.42
CA LYS A 152 -2.58 16.99 -9.29
C LYS A 152 -1.15 16.67 -8.87
N THR A 153 -0.89 16.64 -7.57
CA THR A 153 0.42 16.26 -7.02
C THR A 153 0.76 14.80 -7.34
N SER A 154 -0.19 13.86 -7.19
CA SER A 154 0.09 12.46 -7.60
C SER A 154 0.36 12.31 -9.10
N ILE A 155 -0.35 13.06 -9.96
CA ILE A 155 -0.13 13.04 -11.42
C ILE A 155 1.23 13.65 -11.78
N SER A 156 1.67 14.73 -11.12
CA SER A 156 2.99 15.32 -11.36
C SER A 156 4.14 14.38 -10.97
N LEU A 157 3.88 13.45 -10.04
CA LEU A 157 4.78 12.35 -9.66
C LEU A 157 4.65 11.12 -10.59
N GLU A 158 4.00 11.27 -11.75
CA GLU A 158 3.78 10.21 -12.73
C GLU A 158 3.02 8.99 -12.16
N TRP A 159 2.15 9.21 -11.17
CA TRP A 159 1.23 8.20 -10.63
C TRP A 159 -0.15 8.35 -11.29
N LEU A 160 -0.45 7.50 -12.27
CA LEU A 160 -1.68 7.57 -13.05
C LEU A 160 -2.68 6.45 -12.72
N LEU A 161 -2.50 5.77 -11.58
CA LEU A 161 -3.52 4.85 -11.08
C LEU A 161 -4.77 5.62 -10.64
N PRO A 162 -5.98 5.17 -11.02
CA PRO A 162 -7.21 5.83 -10.61
C PRO A 162 -7.35 5.89 -9.09
N ARG A 163 -7.72 7.06 -8.58
CA ARG A 163 -7.97 7.30 -7.17
C ARG A 163 -9.47 7.31 -6.90
N LYS A 164 -9.92 6.67 -5.84
CA LYS A 164 -11.31 6.81 -5.38
C LYS A 164 -11.46 8.12 -4.62
N LYS A 165 -12.44 8.95 -5.00
CA LYS A 165 -12.80 10.12 -4.21
C LYS A 165 -13.47 9.63 -2.91
N LEU A 166 -12.74 9.71 -1.80
CA LEU A 166 -13.30 9.42 -0.49
C LEU A 166 -14.33 10.49 -0.13
N ASN A 167 -15.52 10.05 0.29
CA ASN A 167 -16.51 10.94 0.88
C ASN A 167 -16.31 10.96 2.40
N TYR A 168 -15.63 11.98 2.90
CA TYR A 168 -15.35 12.14 4.33
C TYR A 168 -16.60 12.37 5.19
N GLN A 169 -17.76 12.63 4.57
CA GLN A 169 -19.05 12.70 5.26
C GLN A 169 -19.61 11.31 5.60
N VAL A 170 -19.26 10.26 4.82
CA VAL A 170 -19.67 8.88 5.16
C VAL A 170 -18.85 8.36 6.34
N LEU A 171 -17.61 8.85 6.46
CA LEU A 171 -16.78 8.57 7.61
C LEU A 171 -17.41 9.17 8.88
N THR A 172 -17.94 10.40 8.87
CA THR A 172 -18.56 10.98 10.09
C THR A 172 -19.79 10.21 10.56
N ASP A 173 -20.66 9.71 9.67
CA ASP A 173 -21.87 8.98 10.09
C ASP A 173 -21.54 7.65 10.79
N SER A 174 -20.57 6.89 10.28
CA SER A 174 -20.06 5.66 10.93
C SER A 174 -19.40 5.95 12.29
N LEU A 175 -18.82 7.15 12.44
CA LEU A 175 -18.16 7.59 13.67
C LEU A 175 -19.14 7.97 14.78
N PHE A 176 -20.29 8.57 14.45
CA PHE A 176 -21.35 8.89 15.42
C PHE A 176 -22.18 7.67 15.84
N GLU A 177 -22.29 6.64 14.99
CA GLU A 177 -23.05 5.42 15.31
C GLU A 177 -22.26 4.38 16.14
N LYS A 178 -20.92 4.30 15.97
CA LYS A 178 -20.09 3.25 16.58
C LYS A 178 -19.22 3.69 17.78
N SER A 179 -19.36 4.93 18.23
CA SER A 179 -18.65 5.58 19.36
C SER A 179 -17.11 5.46 19.37
N THR A 180 -16.50 4.89 18.33
CA THR A 180 -15.05 4.68 18.22
C THR A 180 -14.60 4.85 16.76
N ILE A 181 -13.47 5.52 16.54
CA ILE A 181 -12.70 5.36 15.29
C ILE A 181 -12.03 3.98 15.37
N SER A 182 -12.80 2.89 15.34
CA SER A 182 -12.18 1.58 15.35
C SER A 182 -11.30 1.47 14.09
N ASP A 183 -10.05 1.08 14.33
CA ASP A 183 -9.09 0.65 13.31
C ASP A 183 -9.56 -0.70 12.75
N ASP A 184 -10.81 -0.77 12.26
CA ASP A 184 -11.30 -1.94 11.56
C ASP A 184 -10.52 -1.99 10.24
N LYS A 185 -9.36 -2.66 10.30
CA LYS A 185 -8.24 -2.72 9.34
C LYS A 185 -8.64 -3.18 7.92
N LYS A 186 -9.94 -3.28 7.61
CA LYS A 186 -10.48 -4.02 6.46
C LYS A 186 -11.27 -3.20 5.44
N SER A 187 -11.42 -1.87 5.58
CA SER A 187 -12.34 -1.15 4.69
C SER A 187 -11.91 0.22 4.17
N LYS A 188 -10.95 0.94 4.78
CA LYS A 188 -10.75 2.36 4.46
C LYS A 188 -9.62 2.62 3.45
N MET A 189 -8.53 1.85 3.55
CA MET A 189 -7.36 1.97 2.67
C MET A 189 -6.91 0.60 2.19
N PHE A 190 -6.10 0.60 1.14
CA PHE A 190 -5.46 -0.59 0.59
C PHE A 190 -4.70 -1.34 1.69
N SER A 191 -4.90 -2.67 1.83
CA SER A 191 -4.40 -3.44 2.97
C SER A 191 -2.90 -3.30 3.24
N GLN A 192 -2.13 -3.09 2.16
CA GLN A 192 -0.69 -2.87 2.23
C GLN A 192 -0.29 -1.65 3.05
N TYR A 193 -1.13 -0.63 3.09
CA TYR A 193 -0.94 0.54 3.94
C TYR A 193 -0.74 0.13 5.40
N TYR A 194 -1.65 -0.69 5.92
CA TYR A 194 -1.63 -1.12 7.33
C TYR A 194 -0.43 -2.02 7.63
N LYS A 195 -0.05 -2.89 6.68
CA LYS A 195 1.14 -3.72 6.83
C LYS A 195 2.43 -2.88 6.88
N LEU A 196 2.52 -1.86 6.01
CA LEU A 196 3.65 -0.93 6.02
C LEU A 196 3.65 -0.03 7.26
N ARG A 197 2.47 0.33 7.79
CA ARG A 197 2.34 1.04 9.07
C ARG A 197 2.88 0.20 10.23
N ASP A 198 2.48 -1.07 10.30
CA ASP A 198 2.96 -1.98 11.33
C ASP A 198 4.50 -2.17 11.21
N ALA A 199 5.03 -2.24 9.98
CA ALA A 199 6.47 -2.24 9.73
C ALA A 199 7.18 -0.92 10.08
N LEU A 200 6.54 0.23 9.86
CA LEU A 200 7.05 1.54 10.25
C LEU A 200 7.25 1.62 11.77
N HIS A 201 6.30 1.08 12.55
CA HIS A 201 6.42 1.05 14.01
C HIS A 201 7.63 0.21 14.43
N GLN A 202 7.79 -0.99 13.86
CA GLN A 202 8.95 -1.84 14.10
C GLN A 202 10.28 -1.15 13.78
N TYR A 203 10.38 -0.49 12.62
CA TYR A 203 11.61 0.19 12.20
C TYR A 203 11.93 1.42 13.05
N ARG A 204 10.92 2.12 13.55
CA ARG A 204 11.13 3.22 14.50
C ARG A 204 11.56 2.75 15.87
N ASP A 205 11.08 1.60 16.33
CA ASP A 205 11.56 1.03 17.58
C ASP A 205 13.03 0.62 17.45
N ILE A 206 13.43 0.09 16.29
CA ILE A 206 14.85 -0.13 15.96
C ILE A 206 15.63 1.21 15.98
N GLU A 207 15.11 2.26 15.35
CA GLU A 207 15.75 3.59 15.35
C GLU A 207 15.92 4.17 16.77
N LYS A 208 14.88 4.07 17.62
CA LYS A 208 14.92 4.50 19.03
C LYS A 208 15.94 3.71 19.85
N MET A 209 16.18 2.44 19.52
CA MET A 209 17.21 1.61 20.16
C MET A 209 18.63 1.90 19.63
N GLY A 210 18.81 2.91 18.78
CA GLY A 210 20.10 3.32 18.23
C GLY A 210 20.37 2.81 16.81
N GLY A 211 19.40 2.16 16.17
CA GLY A 211 19.51 1.64 14.82
C GLY A 211 20.43 0.42 14.72
N TRP A 212 21.13 0.30 13.59
CA TRP A 212 22.18 -0.69 13.38
C TRP A 212 23.50 0.01 13.07
N LYS A 213 24.60 -0.59 13.52
CA LYS A 213 25.95 -0.12 13.23
C LYS A 213 26.31 -0.36 11.76
N THR A 214 27.14 0.52 11.23
CA THR A 214 27.78 0.34 9.92
C THR A 214 28.71 -0.87 9.97
N ILE A 215 28.59 -1.75 8.98
CA ILE A 215 29.53 -2.84 8.73
C ILE A 215 30.75 -2.23 8.04
N GLU A 216 31.92 -2.37 8.66
CA GLU A 216 33.18 -1.77 8.23
C GLU A 216 33.89 -2.67 7.22
N ALA A 217 33.35 -2.72 6.00
CA ALA A 217 34.07 -3.29 4.85
C ALA A 217 35.08 -2.27 4.34
N GLY A 218 36.36 -2.44 4.72
CA GLY A 218 37.48 -1.65 4.18
C GLY A 218 37.62 -1.76 2.67
N GLU A 219 38.47 -0.92 2.06
CA GLU A 219 38.72 -0.90 0.61
C GLU A 219 39.25 -2.24 0.07
N ASP A 220 39.86 -3.04 0.93
CA ASP A 220 40.44 -4.36 0.68
C ASP A 220 39.46 -5.53 0.95
N TYR A 221 38.16 -5.24 1.09
CA TYR A 221 37.13 -6.27 1.29
C TYR A 221 37.18 -7.38 0.23
N LYS A 222 37.32 -8.62 0.71
CA LYS A 222 37.21 -9.82 -0.11
C LYS A 222 35.83 -10.44 0.06
N ASN A 223 35.23 -10.79 -1.06
CA ASN A 223 33.94 -11.48 -1.11
C ASN A 223 33.96 -12.75 -0.24
N LEU A 224 33.04 -12.86 0.71
CA LEU A 224 33.00 -13.94 1.69
C LEU A 224 32.17 -15.12 1.17
N LYS A 225 32.67 -16.35 1.34
CA LYS A 225 32.01 -17.61 0.97
C LYS A 225 31.84 -18.49 2.21
N LEU A 226 31.06 -19.56 2.06
CA LEU A 226 30.91 -20.58 3.09
C LEU A 226 32.28 -21.12 3.54
N GLY A 227 32.55 -21.07 4.84
CA GLY A 227 33.81 -21.49 5.45
C GLY A 227 34.81 -20.36 5.70
N ASP A 228 34.66 -19.20 5.05
CA ASP A 228 35.55 -18.05 5.28
C ASP A 228 35.39 -17.50 6.70
N SER A 229 36.46 -16.90 7.23
CA SER A 229 36.49 -16.27 8.55
C SER A 229 36.96 -14.82 8.46
N SER A 230 36.24 -13.91 9.14
CA SER A 230 36.49 -12.47 9.13
C SER A 230 35.72 -11.79 10.26
N VAL A 231 36.28 -10.72 10.84
CA VAL A 231 35.58 -9.90 11.85
C VAL A 231 34.32 -9.22 11.27
N ILE A 232 34.30 -8.98 9.96
CA ILE A 232 33.12 -8.43 9.28
C ILE A 232 31.92 -9.38 9.41
N ILE A 233 32.15 -10.69 9.51
CA ILE A 233 31.06 -11.68 9.62
C ILE A 233 30.27 -11.50 10.91
N SER A 234 30.92 -11.19 12.03
CA SER A 234 30.19 -10.92 13.28
C SER A 234 29.35 -9.62 13.18
N GLN A 235 29.83 -8.61 12.44
CA GLN A 235 29.06 -7.37 12.20
C GLN A 235 27.84 -7.64 11.31
N ILE A 236 27.97 -8.46 10.26
CA ILE A 236 26.85 -8.87 9.41
C ILE A 236 25.79 -9.62 10.23
N ARG A 237 26.21 -10.51 11.15
CA ARG A 237 25.28 -11.24 12.03
C ARG A 237 24.51 -10.32 12.95
N GLU A 238 25.19 -9.40 13.63
CA GLU A 238 24.56 -8.38 14.47
C GLU A 238 23.53 -7.58 13.66
N ARG A 239 23.89 -7.17 12.45
CA ARG A 239 22.99 -6.45 11.55
C ARG A 239 21.75 -7.25 11.16
N LEU A 240 21.91 -8.52 10.79
CA LEU A 240 20.81 -9.41 10.38
C LEU A 240 19.94 -9.86 11.55
N PHE A 241 20.50 -9.93 12.77
CA PHE A 241 19.76 -10.23 13.98
C PHE A 241 18.78 -9.11 14.33
N ILE A 242 19.18 -7.84 14.19
CA ILE A 242 18.31 -6.67 14.44
C ILE A 242 17.02 -6.72 13.60
N THR A 243 17.09 -7.18 12.35
CA THR A 243 15.93 -7.32 11.47
C THR A 243 15.29 -8.71 11.49
N GLY A 244 15.75 -9.61 12.36
CA GLY A 244 15.21 -10.97 12.52
C GLY A 244 15.53 -11.92 11.36
N ASP A 245 16.46 -11.56 10.46
CA ASP A 245 16.93 -12.45 9.39
C ASP A 245 17.73 -13.65 9.94
N ILE A 246 18.35 -13.47 11.11
CA ILE A 246 18.96 -14.52 11.92
C ILE A 246 18.30 -14.51 13.30
N LYS A 247 17.99 -15.71 13.83
CA LYS A 247 17.30 -15.86 15.13
C LYS A 247 18.18 -15.60 16.34
N GLU A 248 19.48 -15.92 16.24
CA GLU A 248 20.44 -15.82 17.34
C GLU A 248 21.74 -15.22 16.81
N ASP A 249 22.21 -14.15 17.45
CA ASP A 249 23.52 -13.59 17.18
C ASP A 249 24.60 -14.29 18.01
N ASN A 250 25.13 -15.40 17.48
CA ASN A 250 26.21 -16.16 18.11
C ASN A 250 27.59 -15.48 18.05
N LYS A 251 27.68 -14.25 17.50
CA LYS A 251 28.92 -13.47 17.34
C LYS A 251 30.04 -14.20 16.60
N SER A 252 29.73 -15.28 15.87
CA SER A 252 30.73 -16.05 15.12
C SER A 252 31.36 -15.20 14.03
N VAL A 253 32.67 -15.32 13.88
CA VAL A 253 33.45 -14.74 12.78
C VAL A 253 33.49 -15.64 11.55
N VAL A 254 32.80 -16.79 11.57
CA VAL A 254 32.79 -17.78 10.49
C VAL A 254 31.52 -17.67 9.65
N CYS A 255 31.70 -17.71 8.34
CA CYS A 255 30.62 -17.74 7.37
C CYS A 255 30.06 -19.16 7.29
N ASP A 256 29.05 -19.46 8.10
CA ASP A 256 28.41 -20.78 8.16
C ASP A 256 27.15 -20.85 7.29
N THR A 257 26.52 -22.01 7.30
CA THR A 257 25.28 -22.25 6.53
C THR A 257 24.10 -21.41 7.03
N ILE A 258 24.09 -21.03 8.30
CA ILE A 258 23.03 -20.21 8.90
C ILE A 258 23.12 -18.80 8.34
N LEU A 259 24.30 -18.20 8.37
CA LEU A 259 24.54 -16.87 7.80
C LEU A 259 24.29 -16.85 6.29
N MET A 260 24.82 -17.83 5.56
CA MET A 260 24.60 -17.90 4.11
C MET A 260 23.12 -18.03 3.75
N LYS A 261 22.33 -18.77 4.53
CA LYS A 261 20.88 -18.84 4.34
C LYS A 261 20.21 -17.49 4.62
N ALA A 262 20.62 -16.81 5.68
CA ALA A 262 20.07 -15.50 6.04
C ALA A 262 20.40 -14.43 4.99
N ILE A 263 21.63 -14.39 4.48
CA ILE A 263 22.01 -13.50 3.37
C ILE A 263 21.20 -13.79 2.12
N LYS A 264 20.97 -15.06 1.76
CA LYS A 264 20.12 -15.40 0.61
C LYS A 264 18.68 -14.93 0.78
N ASN A 265 18.12 -15.06 1.98
CA ASN A 265 16.80 -14.53 2.28
C ASN A 265 16.78 -13.00 2.21
N TYR A 266 17.83 -12.35 2.72
CA TYR A 266 18.03 -10.91 2.61
C TYR A 266 18.11 -10.47 1.14
N GLU A 267 18.91 -11.14 0.32
CA GLU A 267 19.02 -10.89 -1.11
C GLU A 267 17.66 -11.00 -1.81
N LEU A 268 16.92 -12.09 -1.56
CA LEU A 268 15.58 -12.30 -2.11
C LEU A 268 14.63 -11.16 -1.77
N ARG A 269 14.56 -10.78 -0.49
CA ARG A 269 13.66 -9.71 -0.03
C ARG A 269 14.12 -8.30 -0.41
N HIS A 270 15.33 -8.19 -0.96
CA HIS A 270 15.87 -6.95 -1.51
C HIS A 270 15.86 -6.92 -3.05
N GLY A 271 15.27 -7.94 -3.70
CA GLY A 271 15.18 -8.05 -5.15
C GLY A 271 16.48 -8.48 -5.85
N TYR A 272 17.49 -8.94 -5.11
CA TYR A 272 18.71 -9.51 -5.65
C TYR A 272 18.51 -10.97 -6.06
N VAL A 273 19.36 -11.44 -7.00
CA VAL A 273 19.47 -12.87 -7.29
C VAL A 273 20.36 -13.49 -6.21
N PRO A 274 19.89 -14.48 -5.43
CA PRO A 274 20.67 -15.00 -4.30
C PRO A 274 21.98 -15.62 -4.74
N LYS A 275 23.06 -15.25 -4.06
CA LYS A 275 24.42 -15.73 -4.37
C LYS A 275 24.91 -16.68 -3.29
N ASN A 276 25.91 -17.49 -3.64
CA ASN A 276 26.65 -18.31 -2.67
C ASN A 276 27.83 -17.54 -2.05
N THR A 277 27.83 -16.21 -2.18
CA THR A 277 28.92 -15.32 -1.81
C THR A 277 28.37 -13.99 -1.32
N ILE A 278 28.90 -13.44 -0.24
CA ILE A 278 28.58 -12.10 0.26
C ILE A 278 29.49 -11.09 -0.46
N LEU A 279 28.90 -10.31 -1.35
CA LEU A 279 29.59 -9.29 -2.14
C LEU A 279 29.59 -7.94 -1.42
N LEU A 280 30.49 -7.04 -1.81
CA LEU A 280 30.53 -5.67 -1.29
C LEU A 280 29.20 -4.93 -1.47
N GLU A 281 28.49 -5.17 -2.58
CA GLU A 281 27.16 -4.58 -2.81
C GLU A 281 26.12 -5.00 -1.77
N HIS A 282 26.21 -6.22 -1.21
CA HIS A 282 25.32 -6.67 -0.14
C HIS A 282 25.63 -5.94 1.16
N ILE A 283 26.92 -5.70 1.44
CA ILE A 283 27.35 -4.92 2.60
C ILE A 283 26.86 -3.47 2.48
N ASN A 284 26.99 -2.87 1.30
CA ASN A 284 26.48 -1.52 1.04
C ASN A 284 24.96 -1.42 1.25
N ASP A 285 24.19 -2.43 0.84
CA ASP A 285 22.74 -2.48 1.04
C ASP A 285 22.36 -2.67 2.53
N LEU A 286 23.08 -3.54 3.24
CA LEU A 286 22.94 -3.75 4.69
C LEU A 286 23.26 -2.49 5.50
N ASN A 287 24.20 -1.67 4.99
CA ASN A 287 24.63 -0.41 5.58
C ASN A 287 23.71 0.77 5.29
N ILE A 288 22.63 0.61 4.49
CA ILE A 288 21.62 1.66 4.36
C ILE A 288 21.06 1.96 5.76
N PRO A 289 21.08 3.23 6.23
CA PRO A 289 20.63 3.58 7.57
C PRO A 289 19.15 3.26 7.83
N VAL A 290 18.81 3.01 9.10
CA VAL A 290 17.41 2.78 9.50
C VAL A 290 16.50 3.96 9.17
N SER A 291 17.00 5.18 9.33
CA SER A 291 16.29 6.41 9.01
C SER A 291 15.92 6.50 7.53
N ASP A 292 16.78 6.02 6.64
CA ASP A 292 16.50 5.99 5.20
C ASP A 292 15.49 4.88 4.85
N ARG A 293 15.57 3.71 5.50
CA ARG A 293 14.54 2.67 5.36
C ARG A 293 13.17 3.15 5.85
N ILE A 294 13.12 3.91 6.94
CA ILE A 294 11.90 4.56 7.45
C ILE A 294 11.32 5.50 6.40
N LYS A 295 12.14 6.35 5.76
CA LYS A 295 11.67 7.23 4.67
C LYS A 295 11.11 6.44 3.50
N THR A 296 11.76 5.34 3.09
CA THR A 296 11.24 4.45 2.05
C THR A 296 9.89 3.85 2.45
N ILE A 297 9.72 3.37 3.69
CA ILE A 297 8.44 2.84 4.18
C ILE A 297 7.35 3.92 4.09
N ILE A 298 7.62 5.13 4.60
CA ILE A 298 6.68 6.25 4.59
C ILE A 298 6.27 6.64 3.16
N ALA A 299 7.22 6.73 2.23
CA ALA A 299 6.94 7.03 0.82
C ALA A 299 6.01 5.99 0.17
N ASN A 300 6.17 4.72 0.54
CA ASN A 300 5.30 3.65 0.02
C ASN A 300 3.95 3.57 0.75
N MET A 301 3.87 3.97 2.02
CA MET A 301 2.58 4.21 2.69
C MET A 301 1.81 5.32 1.98
N GLU A 302 2.49 6.40 1.57
CA GLU A 302 1.86 7.49 0.81
C GLU A 302 1.33 7.01 -0.54
N ARG A 303 2.10 6.22 -1.28
CA ARG A 303 1.61 5.56 -2.51
C ARG A 303 0.38 4.69 -2.27
N CYS A 304 0.29 4.01 -1.12
CA CYS A 304 -0.88 3.20 -0.78
C CYS A 304 -2.15 4.03 -0.55
N ARG A 305 -2.03 5.30 -0.11
CA ARG A 305 -3.19 6.22 0.02
C ARG A 305 -3.80 6.58 -1.33
N TRP A 306 -3.04 6.47 -2.41
CA TRP A 306 -3.48 6.78 -3.76
C TRP A 306 -4.07 5.56 -4.47
N ILE A 307 -4.21 4.42 -3.80
CA ILE A 307 -4.81 3.21 -4.35
C ILE A 307 -6.26 3.07 -3.87
N ASP A 308 -7.17 2.77 -4.79
CA ASP A 308 -8.53 2.36 -4.43
C ASP A 308 -8.50 1.02 -3.67
N PRO A 309 -8.99 0.92 -2.41
CA PRO A 309 -9.07 -0.34 -1.69
C PRO A 309 -9.97 -1.38 -2.36
N GLU A 310 -10.82 -1.01 -3.32
CA GLU A 310 -11.60 -2.00 -4.09
C GLU A 310 -10.72 -2.84 -5.03
N LEU A 311 -9.50 -2.40 -5.37
CA LEU A 311 -8.63 -3.17 -6.29
C LEU A 311 -8.23 -4.54 -5.72
N GLU A 312 -8.04 -4.65 -4.41
CA GLU A 312 -7.71 -5.92 -3.73
C GLU A 312 -8.92 -6.83 -3.49
N LYS A 313 -10.15 -6.31 -3.64
CA LYS A 313 -11.38 -7.09 -3.48
C LYS A 313 -11.76 -7.85 -4.75
N GLY A 314 -11.07 -7.61 -5.86
CA GLY A 314 -11.28 -8.33 -7.10
C GLY A 314 -11.01 -9.81 -6.95
N LYS A 315 -11.93 -10.67 -7.42
CA LYS A 315 -11.76 -12.13 -7.42
C LYS A 315 -10.55 -12.59 -8.23
N LYS A 316 -10.22 -11.87 -9.31
CA LYS A 316 -9.05 -12.14 -10.15
C LYS A 316 -8.50 -10.85 -10.73
N TYR A 317 -7.20 -10.61 -10.58
CA TYR A 317 -6.51 -9.46 -11.16
C TYR A 317 -5.02 -9.75 -11.39
N ILE A 318 -4.38 -8.96 -12.25
CA ILE A 318 -2.94 -8.95 -12.48
C ILE A 318 -2.34 -7.74 -11.75
N GLU A 319 -1.26 -7.96 -11.02
CA GLU A 319 -0.42 -6.90 -10.46
C GLU A 319 1.01 -7.01 -10.99
N VAL A 320 1.60 -5.88 -11.38
CA VAL A 320 3.00 -5.76 -11.76
C VAL A 320 3.63 -4.72 -10.86
N ASN A 321 4.63 -5.13 -10.08
CA ASN A 321 5.42 -4.19 -9.29
C ASN A 321 6.72 -3.90 -10.06
N ILE A 322 6.87 -2.67 -10.55
CA ILE A 322 7.96 -2.27 -11.43
C ILE A 322 9.35 -2.48 -10.78
N PRO A 323 9.64 -1.94 -9.58
CA PRO A 323 10.93 -2.17 -8.89
C PRO A 323 11.23 -3.63 -8.55
N GLU A 324 10.21 -4.45 -8.31
CA GLU A 324 10.38 -5.89 -8.03
C GLU A 324 10.67 -6.70 -9.31
N PHE A 325 10.36 -6.13 -10.48
CA PHE A 325 10.42 -6.81 -11.77
C PHE A 325 9.67 -8.15 -11.77
N LYS A 326 8.47 -8.18 -11.16
CA LYS A 326 7.58 -9.34 -11.17
C LYS A 326 6.15 -8.96 -11.51
N LEU A 327 5.47 -9.94 -12.09
CA LEU A 327 4.04 -9.98 -12.35
C LEU A 327 3.43 -11.10 -11.52
N TYR A 328 2.27 -10.85 -10.95
CA TYR A 328 1.44 -11.83 -10.28
C TYR A 328 0.03 -11.85 -10.88
N ILE A 329 -0.60 -13.03 -10.90
CA ILE A 329 -2.06 -13.15 -10.96
C ILE A 329 -2.53 -13.50 -9.57
N ILE A 330 -3.43 -12.68 -9.06
CA ILE A 330 -4.08 -12.90 -7.78
C ILE A 330 -5.48 -13.44 -8.06
N GLU A 331 -5.84 -14.54 -7.42
CA GLU A 331 -7.16 -15.14 -7.48
C GLU A 331 -7.62 -15.46 -6.05
N ASP A 332 -8.77 -14.91 -5.66
CA ASP A 332 -9.34 -15.02 -4.31
C ASP A 332 -8.31 -14.72 -3.19
N GLY A 333 -7.50 -13.67 -3.39
CA GLY A 333 -6.47 -13.21 -2.46
C GLY A 333 -5.16 -14.00 -2.47
N LYS A 334 -5.06 -15.08 -3.27
CA LYS A 334 -3.87 -15.96 -3.35
C LYS A 334 -3.13 -15.76 -4.67
N ILE A 335 -1.82 -16.00 -4.67
CA ILE A 335 -1.03 -16.02 -5.91
C ILE A 335 -1.42 -17.27 -6.71
N ALA A 336 -2.09 -17.08 -7.83
CA ALA A 336 -2.37 -18.14 -8.80
C ALA A 336 -1.20 -18.34 -9.77
N PHE A 337 -0.46 -17.27 -10.09
CA PHE A 337 0.67 -17.31 -11.01
C PHE A 337 1.68 -16.20 -10.72
N THR A 338 2.95 -16.47 -10.99
CA THR A 338 4.04 -15.49 -10.92
C THR A 338 5.00 -15.63 -12.09
N SER A 339 5.43 -14.48 -12.62
CA SER A 339 6.45 -14.40 -13.67
C SER A 339 7.40 -13.23 -13.43
N PRO A 340 8.73 -13.41 -13.60
CA PRO A 340 9.63 -12.30 -13.81
C PRO A 340 9.19 -11.46 -15.01
N VAL A 341 9.48 -10.16 -14.96
CA VAL A 341 9.25 -9.23 -16.06
C VAL A 341 10.49 -8.38 -16.38
N VAL A 342 10.52 -7.83 -17.58
CA VAL A 342 11.44 -6.75 -18.00
C VAL A 342 10.58 -5.51 -18.28
N VAL A 343 10.97 -4.39 -17.67
CA VAL A 343 10.25 -3.12 -17.72
C VAL A 343 11.08 -2.05 -18.47
N GLY A 344 10.51 -0.86 -18.59
CA GLY A 344 11.11 0.28 -19.27
C GLY A 344 12.46 0.69 -18.70
N ARG A 345 13.33 1.25 -19.54
CA ARG A 345 14.55 1.95 -19.10
C ARG A 345 14.20 3.26 -18.40
N ALA A 346 15.18 3.87 -17.72
CA ALA A 346 15.01 5.19 -17.09
C ALA A 346 14.52 6.29 -18.05
N MET A 347 14.92 6.24 -19.32
CA MET A 347 14.49 7.19 -20.37
C MET A 347 13.14 6.85 -21.02
N THR A 348 12.65 5.63 -20.82
CA THR A 348 11.39 5.12 -21.40
C THR A 348 10.67 4.32 -20.32
N LYS A 349 10.39 4.99 -19.20
CA LYS A 349 9.86 4.38 -17.98
C LYS A 349 8.55 3.66 -18.28
N THR A 350 8.34 2.50 -17.66
CA THR A 350 7.01 1.90 -17.63
C THR A 350 6.10 2.79 -16.79
N VAL A 351 4.95 3.17 -17.35
CA VAL A 351 3.98 4.05 -16.69
C VAL A 351 3.28 3.30 -15.55
N ILE A 352 3.00 4.00 -14.45
CA ILE A 352 2.13 3.51 -13.35
C ILE A 352 0.69 3.77 -13.75
N PHE A 353 -0.10 2.73 -14.03
CA PHE A 353 -1.50 2.86 -14.42
C PHE A 353 -2.27 1.55 -14.26
N SER A 354 -3.58 1.60 -14.48
CA SER A 354 -4.45 0.42 -14.54
C SER A 354 -5.17 0.29 -15.87
N GLY A 355 -5.48 -0.92 -16.29
CA GLY A 355 -6.35 -1.18 -17.43
C GLY A 355 -7.07 -2.52 -17.33
N MET A 356 -8.03 -2.75 -18.21
CA MET A 356 -8.79 -4.00 -18.26
C MET A 356 -8.32 -4.86 -19.44
N MET A 357 -7.63 -5.96 -19.15
CA MET A 357 -7.22 -6.92 -20.17
C MET A 357 -8.43 -7.54 -20.83
N ASN A 358 -8.47 -7.44 -22.15
CA ASN A 358 -9.60 -7.91 -22.94
C ASN A 358 -9.20 -8.85 -24.07
N ASN A 359 -7.97 -8.81 -24.55
CA ASN A 359 -7.53 -9.63 -25.68
C ASN A 359 -6.18 -10.31 -25.42
N ILE A 360 -6.07 -11.54 -25.88
CA ILE A 360 -4.81 -12.26 -26.08
C ILE A 360 -4.61 -12.39 -27.58
N VAL A 361 -3.43 -12.00 -28.06
CA VAL A 361 -3.09 -12.08 -29.49
C VAL A 361 -1.91 -13.01 -29.66
N PHE A 362 -2.15 -14.14 -30.33
CA PHE A 362 -1.15 -15.16 -30.64
C PHE A 362 -0.53 -14.92 -32.00
N SER A 363 0.75 -15.30 -32.16
CA SER A 363 1.53 -15.04 -33.38
C SER A 363 1.41 -13.58 -33.84
N PRO A 364 1.66 -12.57 -32.97
CA PRO A 364 1.29 -11.19 -33.24
C PRO A 364 2.14 -10.56 -34.36
N TYR A 365 1.53 -9.67 -35.14
CA TYR A 365 2.30 -8.61 -35.80
C TYR A 365 2.80 -7.61 -34.76
N TRP A 366 3.99 -7.06 -34.98
CA TRP A 366 4.48 -5.90 -34.24
C TRP A 366 4.41 -4.66 -35.12
N ASN A 367 3.41 -3.82 -34.90
CA ASN A 367 3.37 -2.49 -35.52
C ASN A 367 4.38 -1.60 -34.79
N VAL A 368 5.45 -1.21 -35.49
CA VAL A 368 6.57 -0.54 -34.86
C VAL A 368 6.19 0.91 -34.55
N PRO A 369 6.36 1.38 -33.29
CA PRO A 369 6.10 2.78 -32.94
C PRO A 369 6.94 3.76 -33.79
N PRO A 370 6.38 4.93 -34.17
CA PRO A 370 7.10 5.93 -34.97
C PRO A 370 8.45 6.36 -34.38
N SER A 371 8.56 6.42 -33.05
CA SER A 371 9.80 6.71 -32.35
C SER A 371 10.89 5.70 -32.68
N ILE A 372 10.59 4.40 -32.60
CA ILE A 372 11.52 3.29 -32.92
C ILE A 372 11.84 3.26 -34.41
N ILE A 373 10.86 3.57 -35.27
CA ILE A 373 11.11 3.71 -36.71
C ILE A 373 12.19 4.78 -36.95
N LYS A 374 12.07 5.93 -36.28
CA LYS A 374 13.01 7.06 -36.42
C LYS A 374 14.39 6.75 -35.82
N SER A 375 14.44 6.17 -34.62
CA SER A 375 15.69 6.00 -33.86
C SER A 375 16.47 4.73 -34.20
N GLU A 376 15.81 3.66 -34.64
CA GLU A 376 16.46 2.35 -34.85
C GLU A 376 16.35 1.86 -36.30
N ILE A 377 15.14 1.84 -36.86
CA ILE A 377 14.90 1.22 -38.17
C ILE A 377 15.49 2.06 -39.30
N LYS A 378 15.21 3.37 -39.35
CA LYS A 378 15.76 4.26 -40.40
C LYS A 378 17.29 4.25 -40.42
N PRO A 379 18.00 4.39 -39.28
CA PRO A 379 19.46 4.23 -39.26
C PRO A 379 19.91 2.82 -39.69
N GLY A 380 19.18 1.77 -39.33
CA GLY A 380 19.46 0.40 -39.75
C GLY A 380 19.36 0.21 -41.27
N MET A 381 18.31 0.75 -41.89
CA MET A 381 18.09 0.72 -43.34
C MET A 381 19.13 1.54 -44.11
N ALA A 382 19.59 2.67 -43.54
CA ALA A 382 20.65 3.47 -44.14
C ALA A 382 21.98 2.70 -44.20
N LYS A 383 22.24 1.83 -43.22
CA LYS A 383 23.44 0.98 -43.16
C LYS A 383 23.33 -0.29 -44.00
N ASP A 384 22.13 -0.85 -44.13
CA ASP A 384 21.90 -2.12 -44.84
C ASP A 384 20.58 -2.06 -45.62
N LYS A 385 20.67 -2.11 -46.96
CA LYS A 385 19.50 -2.10 -47.85
C LYS A 385 18.57 -3.30 -47.64
N ASN A 386 19.08 -4.42 -47.11
CA ASN A 386 18.33 -5.63 -46.80
C ASN A 386 17.85 -5.69 -45.34
N TYR A 387 17.99 -4.61 -44.56
CA TYR A 387 17.67 -4.57 -43.13
C TYR A 387 16.26 -5.06 -42.82
N LEU A 388 15.25 -4.59 -43.58
CA LEU A 388 13.86 -4.94 -43.34
C LEU A 388 13.63 -6.46 -43.50
N ALA A 389 14.06 -7.02 -44.63
CA ALA A 389 13.95 -8.45 -44.90
C ALA A 389 14.69 -9.29 -43.85
N LYS A 390 15.93 -8.92 -43.49
CA LYS A 390 16.71 -9.62 -42.44
C LYS A 390 16.06 -9.61 -41.06
N LYS A 391 15.24 -8.60 -40.78
CA LYS A 391 14.50 -8.44 -39.52
C LYS A 391 13.04 -8.90 -39.61
N ASN A 392 12.62 -9.48 -40.74
CA ASN A 392 11.22 -9.83 -41.03
C ASN A 392 10.27 -8.63 -40.84
N LEU A 393 10.72 -7.45 -41.29
CA LEU A 393 9.95 -6.21 -41.30
C LEU A 393 9.46 -5.93 -42.72
N GLU A 394 8.31 -5.28 -42.82
CA GLU A 394 7.77 -4.78 -44.08
C GLU A 394 7.10 -3.42 -43.92
N TRP A 395 7.00 -2.69 -45.02
CA TRP A 395 6.17 -1.50 -45.10
C TRP A 395 4.70 -1.88 -45.11
N ASN A 396 3.89 -1.15 -44.35
CA ASN A 396 2.46 -1.33 -44.23
C ASN A 396 1.79 0.04 -44.16
N ASN A 397 1.33 0.55 -45.30
CA ASN A 397 0.59 1.82 -45.43
C ASN A 397 1.23 3.01 -44.70
N GLY A 398 2.52 3.27 -44.96
CA GLY A 398 3.27 4.37 -44.34
C GLY A 398 3.84 4.07 -42.94
N ALA A 399 3.54 2.89 -42.38
CA ALA A 399 4.15 2.38 -41.15
C ALA A 399 5.09 1.18 -41.45
N VAL A 400 5.86 0.76 -40.44
CA VAL A 400 6.64 -0.49 -40.49
C VAL A 400 6.02 -1.48 -39.52
N ARG A 401 5.86 -2.73 -39.96
CA ARG A 401 5.47 -3.83 -39.07
C ARG A 401 6.42 -5.01 -39.17
N GLN A 402 6.61 -5.72 -38.07
CA GLN A 402 7.31 -7.00 -38.04
C GLN A 402 6.31 -8.15 -38.17
N LEU A 403 6.64 -9.09 -39.05
CA LEU A 403 5.85 -10.29 -39.30
C LEU A 403 5.89 -11.24 -38.09
N PRO A 404 4.87 -12.08 -37.89
CA PRO A 404 4.88 -13.13 -36.87
C PRO A 404 6.07 -14.08 -37.03
N GLY A 405 6.65 -14.53 -35.92
CA GLY A 405 7.71 -15.53 -35.91
C GLY A 405 8.58 -15.48 -34.67
N LYS A 406 9.49 -16.47 -34.53
CA LYS A 406 10.34 -16.64 -33.34
C LYS A 406 11.22 -15.43 -32.99
N ASN A 407 11.57 -14.60 -33.98
CA ASN A 407 12.40 -13.41 -33.81
C ASN A 407 11.59 -12.10 -33.72
N ASN A 408 10.26 -12.20 -33.66
CA ASN A 408 9.39 -11.03 -33.50
C ASN A 408 9.65 -10.37 -32.15
N SER A 409 9.76 -9.04 -32.08
CA SER A 409 10.08 -8.30 -30.85
C SER A 409 9.01 -8.44 -29.75
N LEU A 410 7.77 -8.77 -30.13
CA LEU A 410 6.67 -9.09 -29.22
C LEU A 410 6.58 -10.59 -28.87
N GLY A 411 7.52 -11.40 -29.36
CA GLY A 411 7.53 -12.85 -29.21
C GLY A 411 6.31 -13.50 -29.85
N LEU A 412 5.82 -14.58 -29.23
CA LEU A 412 4.76 -15.43 -29.77
C LEU A 412 3.35 -15.08 -29.26
N VAL A 413 3.25 -14.19 -28.25
CA VAL A 413 1.96 -13.77 -27.68
C VAL A 413 2.06 -12.38 -27.04
N LYS A 414 1.01 -11.58 -27.19
CA LYS A 414 0.82 -10.30 -26.48
C LYS A 414 -0.56 -10.24 -25.81
N PHE A 415 -0.64 -9.52 -24.69
CA PHE A 415 -1.84 -9.37 -23.87
C PHE A 415 -2.23 -7.90 -23.83
N LEU A 416 -3.41 -7.59 -24.34
CA LEU A 416 -3.86 -6.23 -24.56
C LEU A 416 -4.90 -5.82 -23.52
N PHE A 417 -4.71 -4.63 -22.99
CA PHE A 417 -5.62 -3.91 -22.10
C PHE A 417 -5.64 -2.46 -22.58
N PRO A 418 -6.77 -1.95 -23.10
CA PRO A 418 -6.84 -0.60 -23.66
C PRO A 418 -6.37 0.47 -22.65
N ASN A 419 -5.45 1.34 -23.08
CA ASN A 419 -4.92 2.47 -22.30
C ASN A 419 -4.36 3.55 -23.23
N SER A 420 -4.23 4.79 -22.73
CA SER A 420 -3.71 5.94 -23.48
C SER A 420 -2.20 5.90 -23.73
N ASN A 421 -1.46 5.00 -23.08
CA ASN A 421 0.00 4.94 -23.10
C ASN A 421 0.55 3.89 -24.08
N ASN A 422 -0.31 3.18 -24.82
CA ASN A 422 0.07 2.07 -25.72
C ASN A 422 0.94 0.99 -25.05
N ILE A 423 0.75 0.76 -23.74
CA ILE A 423 1.48 -0.25 -22.98
C ILE A 423 0.72 -1.58 -23.01
N TYR A 424 1.44 -2.69 -23.14
CA TYR A 424 0.89 -4.04 -23.06
C TYR A 424 1.89 -5.00 -22.43
N LEU A 425 1.41 -6.19 -22.03
CA LEU A 425 2.26 -7.30 -21.64
C LEU A 425 2.57 -8.14 -22.86
N HIS A 426 3.80 -8.62 -23.03
CA HIS A 426 4.11 -9.45 -24.20
C HIS A 426 5.29 -10.39 -23.96
N ASP A 427 5.41 -11.38 -24.83
CA ASP A 427 6.58 -12.26 -24.94
C ASP A 427 7.79 -11.52 -25.55
N THR A 428 8.98 -12.11 -25.51
CA THR A 428 10.17 -11.58 -26.17
C THR A 428 11.13 -12.71 -26.58
N PRO A 429 11.84 -12.56 -27.71
CA PRO A 429 12.93 -13.47 -28.08
C PRO A 429 14.15 -13.30 -27.15
N ALA A 430 14.27 -12.16 -26.47
CA ALA A 430 15.40 -11.85 -25.60
C ALA A 430 15.25 -12.47 -24.20
N LYS A 431 15.17 -13.81 -24.13
CA LYS A 431 14.92 -14.56 -22.89
C LYS A 431 16.00 -14.39 -21.82
N SER A 432 17.26 -14.24 -22.23
CA SER A 432 18.39 -14.03 -21.30
C SER A 432 18.28 -12.75 -20.47
N LEU A 433 17.43 -11.78 -20.86
CA LEU A 433 17.21 -10.57 -20.05
C LEU A 433 16.50 -10.87 -18.72
N PHE A 434 15.78 -12.00 -18.61
CA PHE A 434 15.12 -12.38 -17.36
C PHE A 434 16.08 -12.94 -16.32
N GLU A 435 17.30 -13.29 -16.71
CA GLU A 435 18.38 -13.73 -15.81
C GLU A 435 19.17 -12.55 -15.22
N ARG A 436 18.93 -11.33 -15.72
CA ARG A 436 19.55 -10.12 -15.18
C ARG A 436 18.88 -9.73 -13.88
N GLU A 437 19.68 -9.25 -12.93
CA GLU A 437 19.17 -8.69 -11.67
C GLU A 437 18.38 -7.40 -11.92
N SER A 438 19.00 -6.40 -12.55
CA SER A 438 18.28 -5.22 -13.06
C SER A 438 17.66 -5.54 -14.42
N ARG A 439 16.33 -5.36 -14.54
CA ARG A 439 15.54 -5.71 -15.73
C ARG A 439 14.84 -4.51 -16.36
N ALA A 440 15.41 -3.32 -16.23
CA ALA A 440 14.95 -2.10 -16.89
C ALA A 440 15.59 -1.96 -18.29
N PHE A 441 15.06 -2.66 -19.30
CA PHE A 441 15.64 -2.71 -20.65
C PHE A 441 14.67 -2.42 -21.80
N SER A 442 13.37 -2.32 -21.54
CA SER A 442 12.36 -2.13 -22.58
C SER A 442 12.14 -0.66 -22.93
N HIS A 443 11.34 -0.41 -23.96
CA HIS A 443 10.87 0.91 -24.37
C HIS A 443 9.55 1.32 -23.68
N GLY A 444 9.26 0.76 -22.51
CA GLY A 444 8.08 1.08 -21.68
C GLY A 444 7.10 -0.08 -21.52
N CYS A 445 6.95 -0.95 -22.53
CA CYS A 445 6.11 -2.16 -22.43
C CYS A 445 6.71 -3.19 -21.46
N VAL A 446 5.88 -4.10 -20.95
CA VAL A 446 6.30 -5.11 -19.97
C VAL A 446 6.48 -6.45 -20.66
N ARG A 447 7.72 -6.96 -20.70
CA ARG A 447 8.00 -8.29 -21.24
C ARG A 447 7.83 -9.33 -20.14
N VAL A 448 7.18 -10.45 -20.44
CA VAL A 448 6.87 -11.51 -19.48
C VAL A 448 7.74 -12.74 -19.75
N ALA A 449 8.39 -13.28 -18.71
CA ALA A 449 9.28 -14.44 -18.85
C ALA A 449 8.53 -15.74 -19.18
N LYS A 450 7.35 -15.92 -18.58
CA LYS A 450 6.48 -17.09 -18.71
C LYS A 450 5.16 -16.77 -19.43
N PRO A 451 5.20 -16.28 -20.69
CA PRO A 451 4.01 -15.78 -21.36
C PRO A 451 3.06 -16.91 -21.80
N ARG A 452 3.58 -18.11 -22.07
CA ARG A 452 2.77 -19.30 -22.36
C ARG A 452 1.92 -19.67 -21.14
N GLU A 453 2.56 -19.76 -19.97
CA GLU A 453 1.91 -20.10 -18.71
C GLU A 453 0.91 -19.03 -18.30
N LEU A 454 1.23 -17.75 -18.56
CA LEU A 454 0.28 -16.65 -18.38
C LEU A 454 -0.98 -16.83 -19.24
N ALA A 455 -0.82 -17.22 -20.52
CA ALA A 455 -1.97 -17.50 -21.39
C ALA A 455 -2.80 -18.69 -20.89
N ILE A 456 -2.15 -19.77 -20.43
CA ILE A 456 -2.84 -20.94 -19.83
C ILE A 456 -3.66 -20.51 -18.61
N GLU A 457 -3.06 -19.76 -17.69
CA GLU A 457 -3.72 -19.32 -16.46
C GLU A 457 -4.90 -18.37 -16.72
N LEU A 458 -4.80 -17.51 -17.74
CA LEU A 458 -5.90 -16.62 -18.15
C LEU A 458 -7.03 -17.36 -18.87
N LEU A 459 -6.71 -18.43 -19.61
CA LEU A 459 -7.65 -19.17 -20.43
C LEU A 459 -8.22 -20.43 -19.77
N LYS A 460 -7.75 -20.82 -18.58
CA LYS A 460 -8.17 -22.04 -17.87
C LYS A 460 -9.68 -22.20 -17.66
N VAL A 461 -10.42 -21.10 -17.67
CA VAL A 461 -11.89 -21.07 -17.53
C VAL A 461 -12.64 -21.34 -18.84
N ASP A 462 -11.94 -21.37 -19.98
CA ASP A 462 -12.51 -21.72 -21.27
C ASP A 462 -12.04 -23.13 -21.68
N PRO A 463 -12.88 -24.18 -21.55
CA PRO A 463 -12.47 -25.57 -21.83
C PRO A 463 -12.05 -25.80 -23.29
N LYS A 464 -12.37 -24.85 -24.19
CA LYS A 464 -11.94 -24.87 -25.59
C LYS A 464 -10.45 -24.53 -25.77
N TRP A 465 -9.80 -23.95 -24.77
CA TRP A 465 -8.40 -23.52 -24.80
C TRP A 465 -7.54 -24.43 -23.92
N THR A 466 -7.14 -25.58 -24.49
CA THR A 466 -6.15 -26.46 -23.87
C THR A 466 -4.74 -25.90 -24.06
N PRO A 467 -3.75 -26.30 -23.23
CA PRO A 467 -2.35 -25.93 -23.43
C PRO A 467 -1.83 -26.21 -24.85
N GLU A 468 -2.21 -27.34 -25.46
CA GLU A 468 -1.79 -27.73 -26.81
C GLU A 468 -2.36 -26.79 -27.86
N ARG A 469 -3.61 -26.34 -27.69
CA ARG A 469 -4.22 -25.35 -28.57
C ARG A 469 -3.52 -23.99 -28.45
N ILE A 470 -3.16 -23.59 -27.23
CA ILE A 470 -2.41 -22.36 -26.97
C ILE A 470 -1.06 -22.43 -27.70
N ASP A 471 -0.33 -23.54 -27.55
CA ASP A 471 0.95 -23.76 -28.24
C ASP A 471 0.80 -23.70 -29.77
N LYS A 472 -0.24 -24.35 -30.30
CA LYS A 472 -0.55 -24.31 -31.73
C LYS A 472 -0.82 -22.88 -32.20
N ALA A 473 -1.56 -22.07 -31.43
CA ALA A 473 -1.84 -20.68 -31.78
C ALA A 473 -0.59 -19.80 -31.70
N MET A 474 0.25 -19.99 -30.69
CA MET A 474 1.53 -19.28 -30.51
C MET A 474 2.51 -19.54 -31.65
N HIS A 475 2.48 -20.72 -32.27
CA HIS A 475 3.40 -21.14 -33.33
C HIS A 475 2.77 -21.20 -34.72
N ALA A 476 1.54 -20.69 -34.89
CA ALA A 476 0.80 -20.78 -36.15
C ALA A 476 1.45 -19.98 -37.30
N GLY A 477 2.31 -19.01 -36.98
CA GLY A 477 2.89 -18.09 -37.98
C GLY A 477 1.87 -17.11 -38.59
N LYS A 478 0.62 -17.14 -38.10
CA LYS A 478 -0.48 -16.28 -38.51
C LYS A 478 -1.17 -15.71 -37.28
N GLU A 479 -1.30 -14.38 -37.25
CA GLU A 479 -1.91 -13.68 -36.12
C GLU A 479 -3.35 -14.18 -35.87
N SER A 480 -3.67 -14.43 -34.61
CA SER A 480 -5.03 -14.73 -34.17
C SER A 480 -5.34 -14.03 -32.86
N TRP A 481 -6.58 -13.56 -32.76
CA TRP A 481 -7.07 -12.81 -31.61
C TRP A 481 -8.06 -13.66 -30.82
N TYR A 482 -7.96 -13.59 -29.50
CA TYR A 482 -8.94 -14.14 -28.59
C TYR A 482 -9.39 -13.09 -27.60
N THR A 483 -10.69 -12.78 -27.63
CA THR A 483 -11.34 -11.89 -26.67
C THR A 483 -11.70 -12.67 -25.41
N LEU A 484 -11.22 -12.21 -24.25
CA LEU A 484 -11.53 -12.81 -22.96
C LEU A 484 -13.02 -12.67 -22.64
N LYS A 485 -13.65 -13.78 -22.22
CA LYS A 485 -15.06 -13.79 -21.76
C LYS A 485 -15.30 -12.87 -20.56
N LYS A 486 -14.30 -12.80 -19.67
CA LYS A 486 -14.26 -11.89 -18.52
C LYS A 486 -12.99 -11.08 -18.61
N LYS A 487 -13.11 -9.76 -18.63
CA LYS A 487 -11.95 -8.87 -18.60
C LYS A 487 -11.22 -9.03 -17.26
N VAL A 488 -9.89 -8.96 -17.29
CA VAL A 488 -9.05 -9.09 -16.10
C VAL A 488 -8.41 -7.73 -15.80
N PRO A 489 -8.63 -7.14 -14.62
CA PRO A 489 -7.93 -5.92 -14.22
C PRO A 489 -6.41 -6.14 -14.20
N VAL A 490 -5.67 -5.16 -14.68
CA VAL A 490 -4.21 -5.10 -14.66
C VAL A 490 -3.81 -3.83 -13.93
N TYR A 491 -3.02 -3.98 -12.87
CA TYR A 491 -2.47 -2.90 -12.08
C TYR A 491 -0.95 -2.89 -12.23
N ILE A 492 -0.40 -1.76 -12.66
CA ILE A 492 1.05 -1.56 -12.74
C ILE A 492 1.41 -0.52 -11.69
N GLY A 493 2.07 -0.96 -10.63
CA GLY A 493 2.48 -0.15 -9.49
C GLY A 493 3.99 0.05 -9.43
N TYR A 494 4.42 0.95 -8.55
CA TYR A 494 5.83 1.23 -8.26
C TYR A 494 6.03 1.28 -6.75
N PHE A 495 6.41 0.14 -6.17
CA PHE A 495 6.65 0.02 -4.74
C PHE A 495 8.09 -0.39 -4.47
N THR A 496 8.81 0.44 -3.72
CA THR A 496 10.20 0.21 -3.27
C THR A 496 10.25 -0.33 -1.84
N ALA A 497 9.12 -0.37 -1.14
CA ALA A 497 8.92 -1.14 0.08
C ALA A 497 7.57 -1.87 0.01
N TRP A 498 7.56 -3.15 0.36
CA TRP A 498 6.37 -4.00 0.27
C TRP A 498 6.43 -5.14 1.30
N VAL A 499 5.43 -5.24 2.17
CA VAL A 499 5.18 -6.46 2.96
C VAL A 499 4.51 -7.50 2.07
N ASP A 500 5.16 -8.64 1.89
CA ASP A 500 4.64 -9.73 1.06
C ASP A 500 3.49 -10.50 1.74
N ARG A 501 3.17 -11.67 1.18
CA ARG A 501 2.07 -12.52 1.66
C ARG A 501 2.48 -13.40 2.84
N ASP A 502 3.78 -13.59 3.06
CA ASP A 502 4.34 -14.28 4.22
C ASP A 502 4.53 -13.31 5.41
N GLY A 503 4.22 -12.02 5.21
CA GLY A 503 4.33 -10.98 6.23
C GLY A 503 5.71 -10.33 6.30
N GLN A 504 6.60 -10.64 5.35
CA GLN A 504 7.97 -10.13 5.37
C GLN A 504 8.07 -8.79 4.64
N LEU A 505 8.77 -7.83 5.24
CA LEU A 505 9.07 -6.56 4.59
C LEU A 505 10.20 -6.73 3.57
N ASN A 506 9.89 -6.36 2.33
CA ASN A 506 10.79 -6.35 1.19
C ASN A 506 11.14 -4.90 0.84
N PHE A 507 12.36 -4.67 0.38
CA PHE A 507 12.79 -3.40 -0.20
C PHE A 507 13.27 -3.62 -1.63
N TYR A 508 13.08 -2.65 -2.52
CA TYR A 508 13.54 -2.78 -3.90
C TYR A 508 14.28 -1.52 -4.33
N LYS A 509 15.24 -1.66 -5.24
CA LYS A 509 15.99 -0.54 -5.80
C LYS A 509 15.04 0.46 -6.46
N ASP A 510 15.21 1.75 -6.17
CA ASP A 510 14.45 2.84 -6.79
C ASP A 510 14.95 3.14 -8.21
N ILE A 511 14.68 2.23 -9.14
CA ILE A 511 15.25 2.23 -10.50
C ILE A 511 14.90 3.46 -11.36
N TYR A 512 13.85 4.20 -10.99
CA TYR A 512 13.40 5.43 -11.65
C TYR A 512 13.54 6.69 -10.79
N GLN A 513 14.18 6.59 -9.61
CA GLN A 513 14.43 7.70 -8.69
C GLN A 513 13.15 8.45 -8.30
N ARG A 514 12.08 7.71 -7.98
CA ARG A 514 10.77 8.27 -7.65
C ARG A 514 10.55 8.45 -6.14
N ASP A 515 11.39 7.88 -5.29
CA ASP A 515 11.26 7.99 -3.84
C ASP A 515 11.68 9.39 -3.37
N GLU A 516 12.82 9.89 -3.86
CA GLU A 516 13.40 11.16 -3.40
C GLU A 516 12.45 12.35 -3.55
N SER A 517 11.81 12.50 -4.71
CA SER A 517 10.87 13.61 -4.96
C SER A 517 9.65 13.56 -4.02
N LEU A 518 9.16 12.35 -3.72
CA LEU A 518 8.03 12.17 -2.81
C LEU A 518 8.44 12.39 -1.35
N ILE A 519 9.59 11.87 -0.93
CA ILE A 519 10.14 12.07 0.41
C ILE A 519 10.35 13.56 0.67
N LYS A 520 10.90 14.30 -0.31
CA LYS A 520 11.09 15.74 -0.19
C LYS A 520 9.78 16.46 0.13
N LEU A 521 8.70 16.18 -0.61
CA LEU A 521 7.37 16.75 -0.36
C LEU A 521 6.85 16.40 1.04
N LEU A 522 7.01 15.15 1.48
CA LEU A 522 6.60 14.70 2.81
C LEU A 522 7.40 15.37 3.95
N THR A 523 8.65 15.78 3.67
CA THR A 523 9.50 16.47 4.65
C THR A 523 9.35 17.99 4.64
N GLU A 524 8.90 18.58 3.54
CA GLU A 524 8.71 20.03 3.39
C GLU A 524 7.31 20.51 3.81
N GLU A 525 6.32 19.60 3.88
CA GLU A 525 5.12 19.81 4.71
C GLU A 525 5.48 19.90 6.20
#